data_AF-C6SII2-F1
#
_entry.id   AF-C6SII2-F1
#
_cell.length_a   1.000
_cell.length_b   1.000
_cell.length_c   1.000
_cell.angle_alpha   90.00
_cell.angle_beta   90.00
_cell.angle_gamma   90.00
#
_symmetry.space_group_name_H-M   'P 1'
#
loop_
_entity.id
_entity.type
_entity.pdbx_description
1 polymer ?
#
loop_
_entity_poly.entity_id
_entity_poly.type
_entity_poly.pdbx_seq_one_letter_code
_entity_poly.pdbx_strand_id
1 'polypeptide(L)'
;MKQMLLAVGVVAVLAGCGKDAGGYEGYWREKSDKKEGMIAVKKEKGNYFLNKINVFTGKEESMLLSEKDGALSINTGIGEIPIKLSDDGKELYVERRQYVKTDAAMKDKIIAHQKKCGQTAQAYLDARNALPVKPDVSAASGGDRAVETAV
;
A
#
# COMPACT_ATOMS: atom_id res chain seq x y z
N MET A 1 66.78 -2.76 32.39
CA MET A 1 65.59 -1.89 32.24
C MET A 1 64.39 -2.77 31.89
N LYS A 2 63.32 -2.64 32.66
CA LYS A 2 62.16 -3.53 32.67
C LYS A 2 61.06 -2.89 31.82
N GLN A 3 60.75 -3.48 30.67
CA GLN A 3 59.65 -3.05 29.80
C GLN A 3 58.51 -4.05 30.01
N MET A 4 57.55 -3.67 30.85
CA MET A 4 56.29 -4.40 31.05
C MET A 4 55.43 -4.22 29.79
N LEU A 5 55.22 -5.32 29.06
CA LEU A 5 54.21 -5.40 28.01
C LEU A 5 52.83 -5.38 28.69
N LEU A 6 52.16 -4.23 28.63
CA LEU A 6 50.75 -4.09 28.94
C LEU A 6 49.95 -4.85 27.89
N ALA A 7 49.53 -6.07 28.23
CA ALA A 7 48.49 -6.79 27.52
C ALA A 7 47.18 -6.03 27.73
N VAL A 8 46.83 -5.17 26.77
CA VAL A 8 45.49 -4.58 26.66
C VAL A 8 44.55 -5.69 26.23
N GLY A 9 43.97 -6.38 27.20
CA GLY A 9 42.88 -7.32 26.99
C GLY A 9 41.72 -6.56 26.38
N VAL A 10 41.45 -6.82 25.10
CA VAL A 10 40.24 -6.38 24.41
C VAL A 10 39.07 -7.01 25.14
N VAL A 11 38.39 -6.20 25.96
CA VAL A 11 37.08 -6.55 26.50
C VAL A 11 36.14 -6.60 25.31
N ALA A 12 35.87 -7.81 24.81
CA ALA A 12 34.75 -8.05 23.92
C ALA A 12 33.49 -7.72 24.72
N VAL A 13 33.02 -6.48 24.59
CA VAL A 13 31.69 -6.09 25.03
C VAL A 13 30.75 -6.90 24.15
N LEU A 14 30.26 -8.02 24.70
CA LEU A 14 29.01 -8.64 24.28
C LEU A 14 27.93 -7.60 24.57
N ALA A 15 27.86 -6.56 23.73
CA ALA A 15 26.59 -5.93 23.48
C ALA A 15 25.72 -7.12 23.05
N GLY A 16 24.79 -7.53 23.90
CA GLY A 16 23.64 -8.26 23.43
C GLY A 16 23.03 -7.35 22.38
N CYS A 17 23.42 -7.54 21.12
CA CYS A 17 22.81 -6.94 19.96
C CYS A 17 21.42 -7.55 19.88
N GLY A 18 20.54 -7.14 20.79
CA GLY A 18 19.12 -7.26 20.60
C GLY A 18 18.86 -6.59 19.28
N LYS A 19 18.55 -7.39 18.26
CA LYS A 19 18.23 -6.91 16.92
C LYS A 19 17.08 -5.93 17.13
N ASP A 20 17.27 -4.65 16.85
CA ASP A 20 16.16 -3.71 16.94
C ASP A 20 15.27 -3.87 15.70
N ALA A 21 13.99 -3.52 15.83
CA ALA A 21 13.05 -3.54 14.71
C ALA A 21 13.16 -2.30 13.79
N GLY A 22 14.25 -1.51 13.87
CA GLY A 22 14.42 -0.29 13.07
C GLY A 22 14.51 -0.57 11.57
N GLY A 23 14.96 -1.76 11.16
CA GLY A 23 15.03 -2.17 9.75
C GLY A 23 13.67 -2.15 9.03
N TYR A 24 12.57 -2.32 9.77
CA TYR A 24 11.22 -2.30 9.22
C TYR A 24 10.76 -0.89 8.88
N GLU A 25 11.30 0.16 9.53
CA GLU A 25 10.85 1.54 9.35
C GLU A 25 11.01 2.01 7.89
N GLY A 26 9.99 2.71 7.40
CA GLY A 26 9.96 3.29 6.06
C GLY A 26 8.68 2.97 5.29
N TYR A 27 8.68 3.36 4.02
CA TYR A 27 7.60 3.09 3.08
C TYR A 27 7.89 1.81 2.29
N TRP A 28 6.83 1.06 2.01
CA TRP A 28 6.89 -0.25 1.38
C TRP A 28 5.81 -0.36 0.32
N ARG A 29 6.23 -0.58 -0.94
CA ARG A 29 5.36 -0.73 -2.10
C ARG A 29 5.12 -2.20 -2.39
N GLU A 30 3.85 -2.59 -2.55
CA GLU A 30 3.48 -3.96 -2.85
C GLU A 30 4.00 -4.37 -4.25
N LYS A 31 4.68 -5.52 -4.33
CA LYS A 31 5.03 -6.15 -5.60
C LYS A 31 3.79 -6.85 -6.14
N SER A 32 3.01 -6.14 -6.95
CA SER A 32 1.84 -6.71 -7.63
C SER A 32 1.60 -6.04 -8.98
N ASP A 33 1.33 -6.85 -10.01
CA ASP A 33 0.98 -6.34 -11.33
C ASP A 33 -0.49 -5.91 -11.43
N LYS A 34 -1.32 -6.31 -10.47
CA LYS A 34 -2.78 -6.13 -10.50
C LYS A 34 -3.26 -4.92 -9.71
N LYS A 35 -2.52 -4.52 -8.68
CA LYS A 35 -2.93 -3.49 -7.74
C LYS A 35 -1.73 -2.71 -7.24
N GLU A 36 -1.92 -1.42 -7.11
CA GLU A 36 -0.96 -0.55 -6.46
C GLU A 36 -1.27 -0.54 -4.96
N GLY A 37 -0.34 -1.05 -4.16
CA GLY A 37 -0.49 -1.19 -2.71
C GLY A 37 0.69 -0.56 -2.01
N MET A 38 0.45 0.09 -0.88
CA MET A 38 1.53 0.68 -0.11
C MET A 38 1.22 0.69 1.38
N ILE A 39 2.27 0.46 2.16
CA ILE A 39 2.24 0.53 3.62
C ILE A 39 3.42 1.38 4.11
N ALA A 40 3.34 1.85 5.33
CA ALA A 40 4.47 2.40 6.06
C ALA A 40 4.60 1.68 7.40
N VAL A 41 5.83 1.45 7.84
CA VAL A 41 6.09 1.10 9.24
C VAL A 41 6.72 2.31 9.91
N LYS A 42 6.14 2.72 11.04
CA LYS A 42 6.58 3.89 11.80
C LYS A 42 6.78 3.52 13.26
N LYS A 43 7.78 4.11 13.89
CA LYS A 43 7.98 4.04 15.34
C LYS A 43 7.50 5.34 15.98
N GLU A 44 6.51 5.25 16.85
CA GLU A 44 5.93 6.41 17.54
C GLU A 44 5.84 6.12 19.04
N LYS A 45 6.48 6.98 19.86
CA LYS A 45 6.49 6.85 21.34
C LYS A 45 6.92 5.45 21.83
N GLY A 46 7.86 4.83 21.13
CA GLY A 46 8.38 3.50 21.45
C GLY A 46 7.58 2.32 20.91
N ASN A 47 6.42 2.56 20.27
CA ASN A 47 5.59 1.51 19.66
C ASN A 47 5.72 1.53 18.14
N TYR A 48 5.63 0.38 17.50
CA TYR A 48 5.61 0.27 16.05
C TYR A 48 4.18 0.18 15.51
N PHE A 49 3.95 0.85 14.38
CA PHE A 49 2.68 0.88 13.69
C PHE A 49 2.85 0.50 12.23
N LEU A 50 1.94 -0.31 11.69
CA LEU A 50 1.79 -0.52 10.26
C LEU A 50 0.63 0.35 9.76
N ASN A 51 0.98 1.31 8.92
CA ASN A 51 0.03 2.23 8.31
C ASN A 51 -0.26 1.77 6.89
N LYS A 52 -1.47 1.29 6.65
CA LYS A 52 -1.95 0.98 5.31
C LYS A 52 -2.32 2.28 4.61
N ILE A 53 -1.72 2.53 3.45
CA ILE A 53 -1.92 3.77 2.70
C ILE A 53 -2.92 3.51 1.59
N ASN A 54 -4.04 4.22 1.61
CA ASN A 54 -4.98 4.22 0.50
C ASN A 54 -4.42 5.09 -0.63
N VAL A 55 -3.91 4.46 -1.69
CA VAL A 55 -3.26 5.16 -2.81
C VAL A 55 -4.20 6.08 -3.60
N PHE A 56 -5.53 5.96 -3.47
CA PHE A 56 -6.49 6.84 -4.14
C PHE A 56 -6.78 8.11 -3.33
N THR A 57 -6.74 8.03 -2.00
CA THR A 57 -7.12 9.14 -1.11
C THR A 57 -5.94 9.73 -0.33
N GLY A 58 -4.81 9.02 -0.28
CA GLY A 58 -3.66 9.34 0.57
C GLY A 58 -3.89 9.11 2.06
N LYS A 59 -5.08 8.66 2.48
CA LYS A 59 -5.40 8.41 3.89
C LYS A 59 -4.65 7.17 4.39
N GLU A 60 -4.20 7.24 5.63
CA GLU A 60 -3.52 6.15 6.33
C GLU A 60 -4.45 5.52 7.37
N GLU A 61 -4.48 4.20 7.41
CA GLU A 61 -5.12 3.41 8.47
C GLU A 61 -4.02 2.72 9.27
N SER A 62 -3.95 3.01 10.58
CA SER A 62 -2.86 2.57 11.44
C SER A 62 -3.25 1.35 12.27
N MET A 63 -2.33 0.39 12.38
CA MET A 63 -2.47 -0.78 13.24
C MET A 63 -1.24 -0.90 14.13
N LEU A 64 -1.46 -1.10 15.42
CA LEU A 64 -0.39 -1.38 16.38
C LEU A 64 0.24 -2.74 16.07
N LEU A 65 1.57 -2.81 16.13
CA LEU A 65 2.33 -4.03 15.96
C LEU A 65 2.84 -4.54 17.30
N SER A 66 2.92 -5.86 17.45
CA SER A 66 3.70 -6.49 18.52
C SER A 66 5.17 -6.48 18.11
N GLU A 67 6.06 -6.18 19.05
CA GLU A 67 7.52 -6.34 18.90
C GLU A 67 8.02 -7.41 19.87
N LYS A 68 8.73 -8.41 19.35
CA LYS A 68 9.40 -9.43 20.16
C LYS A 68 10.72 -9.80 19.52
N ASP A 69 11.81 -9.70 20.28
CA ASP A 69 13.17 -10.06 19.85
C ASP A 69 13.59 -9.38 18.52
N GLY A 70 13.13 -8.13 18.29
CA GLY A 70 13.41 -7.39 17.06
C GLY A 70 12.54 -7.73 15.85
N ALA A 71 11.60 -8.66 16.01
CA ALA A 71 10.64 -9.01 14.98
C ALA A 71 9.29 -8.32 15.24
N LEU A 72 8.64 -7.89 14.15
CA LEU A 72 7.31 -7.28 14.20
C LEU A 72 6.23 -8.28 13.77
N SER A 73 5.06 -8.21 14.40
CA SER A 73 3.88 -8.99 14.01
C SER A 73 2.59 -8.19 14.16
N ILE A 74 1.58 -8.53 13.35
CA ILE A 74 0.24 -7.96 13.44
C ILE A 74 -0.56 -8.81 14.43
N ASN A 75 -1.06 -8.19 15.49
CA ASN A 75 -1.95 -8.85 16.45
C ASN A 75 -3.39 -8.84 15.93
N THR A 76 -3.99 -10.03 15.76
CA THR A 76 -5.37 -10.19 15.27
C THR A 76 -6.38 -10.50 16.37
N GLY A 77 -5.95 -10.53 17.64
CA GLY A 77 -6.74 -10.94 18.79
C GLY A 77 -6.85 -12.47 18.97
N ILE A 78 -6.67 -13.25 17.90
CA ILE A 78 -6.67 -14.73 17.92
C ILE A 78 -5.28 -15.33 17.62
N GLY A 79 -4.31 -14.49 17.29
CA GLY A 79 -2.95 -14.89 16.98
C GLY A 79 -2.13 -13.71 16.47
N GLU A 80 -0.91 -14.02 16.06
CA GLU A 80 0.02 -13.05 15.49
C GLU A 80 0.41 -13.43 14.07
N ILE A 81 0.30 -12.48 13.16
CA ILE A 81 0.78 -12.63 11.78
C ILE A 81 2.19 -12.03 11.71
N PRO A 82 3.24 -12.83 11.50
CA PRO A 82 4.60 -12.31 11.46
C PRO A 82 4.81 -11.42 10.22
N ILE A 83 5.50 -10.30 10.42
CA ILE A 83 6.04 -9.48 9.34
C ILE A 83 7.50 -9.87 9.19
N LYS A 84 7.88 -10.40 8.03
CA LYS A 84 9.27 -10.79 7.77
C LYS A 84 9.99 -9.69 6.99
N LEU A 85 11.20 -9.37 7.41
CA LEU A 85 12.13 -8.51 6.69
C LEU A 85 13.20 -9.38 6.04
N SER A 86 13.55 -9.11 4.78
CA SER A 86 14.71 -9.74 4.14
C SER A 86 16.01 -9.37 4.85
N ASP A 87 17.03 -10.21 4.73
CA ASP A 87 18.32 -9.97 5.38
C ASP A 87 19.00 -8.67 4.93
N ASP A 88 18.74 -8.23 3.69
CA ASP A 88 19.24 -6.96 3.14
C ASP A 88 18.36 -5.75 3.48
N GLY A 89 17.24 -5.95 4.17
CA GLY A 89 16.30 -4.91 4.57
C GLY A 89 15.56 -4.23 3.43
N LYS A 90 15.57 -4.80 2.21
CA LYS A 90 14.94 -4.20 1.01
C LYS A 90 13.56 -4.76 0.71
N GLU A 91 13.22 -5.91 1.29
CA GLU A 91 11.93 -6.56 1.08
C GLU A 91 11.24 -6.87 2.40
N LEU A 92 9.92 -6.72 2.40
CA LEU A 92 9.07 -7.00 3.55
C LEU A 92 7.93 -7.91 3.12
N TYR A 93 7.58 -8.86 3.96
CA TYR A 93 6.57 -9.88 3.69
C TYR A 93 5.51 -9.87 4.77
N VAL A 94 4.25 -9.76 4.34
CA VAL A 94 3.07 -9.89 5.21
C VAL A 94 2.16 -10.93 4.58
N GLU A 95 2.03 -12.08 5.24
CA GLU A 95 1.34 -13.26 4.69
C GLU A 95 1.86 -13.64 3.28
N ARG A 96 1.01 -13.49 2.25
CA ARG A 96 1.30 -13.78 0.83
C ARG A 96 1.74 -12.53 0.05
N ARG A 97 1.83 -11.38 0.70
CA ARG A 97 2.18 -10.11 0.06
C ARG A 97 3.65 -9.83 0.26
N GLN A 98 4.32 -9.48 -0.84
CA GLN A 98 5.69 -9.01 -0.86
C GLN A 98 5.68 -7.52 -1.12
N TYR A 99 6.56 -6.80 -0.42
CA TYR A 99 6.75 -5.37 -0.58
C TYR A 99 8.23 -5.07 -0.79
N VAL A 100 8.51 -4.00 -1.53
CA VAL A 100 9.85 -3.42 -1.68
C VAL A 100 9.93 -2.09 -0.98
N LYS A 101 11.07 -1.83 -0.35
CA LYS A 101 11.33 -0.56 0.31
C LYS A 101 11.33 0.58 -0.72
N THR A 102 10.71 1.70 -0.37
CA THR A 102 10.58 2.87 -1.23
C THR A 102 10.66 4.16 -0.41
N ASP A 103 10.81 5.29 -1.08
CA ASP A 103 10.83 6.62 -0.45
C ASP A 103 9.46 7.33 -0.48
N ALA A 104 9.38 8.44 0.27
CA ALA A 104 8.19 9.28 0.35
C ALA A 104 7.82 9.95 -0.99
N ALA A 105 8.82 10.29 -1.82
CA ALA A 105 8.57 10.94 -3.11
C ALA A 105 7.85 9.97 -4.07
N MET A 106 8.20 8.69 -4.03
CA MET A 106 7.52 7.64 -4.79
C MET A 106 6.08 7.42 -4.29
N LYS A 107 5.86 7.44 -2.96
CA LYS A 107 4.52 7.47 -2.37
C LYS A 107 3.68 8.59 -2.98
N ASP A 108 4.20 9.81 -2.96
CA ASP A 108 3.45 10.99 -3.38
C ASP A 108 3.16 10.96 -4.89
N LYS A 109 4.11 10.48 -5.70
CA LYS A 109 3.92 10.25 -7.13
C LYS A 109 2.80 9.25 -7.41
N ILE A 110 2.77 8.13 -6.69
CA ILE A 110 1.74 7.10 -6.84
C ILE A 110 0.36 7.67 -6.50
N ILE A 111 0.23 8.38 -5.36
CA ILE A 111 -1.04 8.97 -4.93
C ILE A 111 -1.53 10.01 -5.95
N ALA A 112 -0.64 10.88 -6.42
CA ALA A 112 -0.97 11.89 -7.42
C ALA A 112 -1.42 11.25 -8.75
N HIS A 113 -0.73 10.19 -9.19
CA HIS A 113 -1.09 9.46 -10.40
C HIS A 113 -2.47 8.81 -10.28
N GLN A 114 -2.75 8.10 -9.17
CA GLN A 114 -4.05 7.46 -8.95
C GLN A 114 -5.21 8.47 -8.89
N LYS A 115 -4.98 9.63 -8.25
CA LYS A 115 -5.96 10.73 -8.24
C LYS A 115 -6.27 11.22 -9.66
N LYS A 116 -5.25 11.40 -10.50
CA LYS A 116 -5.42 11.82 -11.90
C LYS A 116 -6.14 10.77 -12.75
N CYS A 117 -5.82 9.48 -12.56
CA CYS A 117 -6.53 8.38 -13.21
C CYS A 117 -8.03 8.39 -12.82
N GLY A 118 -8.33 8.54 -11.52
CA GLY A 118 -9.71 8.62 -11.04
C GLY A 118 -10.48 9.79 -11.65
N GLN A 119 -9.87 10.98 -11.71
CA GLN A 119 -10.48 12.16 -12.36
C GLN A 119 -10.76 11.92 -13.84
N THR A 120 -9.82 11.30 -14.56
CA THR A 120 -9.96 11.00 -15.99
C THR A 120 -11.07 9.98 -16.23
N ALA A 121 -11.11 8.92 -15.41
CA ALA A 121 -12.16 7.91 -15.47
C ALA A 121 -13.55 8.50 -15.18
N GLN A 122 -13.64 9.39 -14.18
CA GLN A 122 -14.90 10.06 -13.86
C GLN A 122 -15.36 10.96 -15.01
N ALA A 123 -14.47 11.77 -15.57
CA ALA A 123 -14.81 12.62 -16.72
C ALA A 123 -15.31 11.81 -17.93
N TYR A 124 -14.71 10.64 -18.18
CA TYR A 124 -15.19 9.72 -19.20
C TYR A 124 -16.60 9.19 -18.90
N LEU A 125 -16.85 8.77 -17.66
CA LEU A 125 -18.17 8.28 -17.25
C LEU A 125 -19.24 9.37 -17.36
N ASP A 126 -18.92 10.60 -16.97
CA ASP A 126 -19.82 11.74 -17.06
C ASP A 126 -20.16 12.05 -18.52
N ALA A 127 -19.14 12.10 -19.39
CA ALA A 127 -19.34 12.33 -20.83
C ALA A 127 -20.16 11.21 -21.49
N ARG A 128 -19.89 9.95 -21.13
CA ARG A 128 -20.64 8.79 -21.62
C ARG A 128 -22.11 8.86 -21.18
N ASN A 129 -22.37 9.21 -19.93
CA ASN A 129 -23.72 9.27 -19.38
C ASN A 129 -24.52 10.48 -19.93
N ALA A 130 -23.83 11.51 -20.43
CA ALA A 130 -24.45 12.64 -21.13
C ALA A 130 -24.81 12.34 -22.59
N LEU A 131 -24.38 11.20 -23.15
CA LEU A 131 -24.77 10.82 -24.51
C LEU A 131 -26.27 10.53 -24.56
N PRO A 132 -26.98 11.04 -25.59
CA PRO A 132 -28.39 10.72 -25.76
C PRO A 132 -28.57 9.21 -25.91
N VAL A 133 -29.50 8.64 -25.14
CA VAL A 133 -29.94 7.25 -25.35
C VAL A 133 -30.51 7.19 -26.76
N LYS A 134 -29.97 6.34 -27.62
CA LYS A 134 -30.55 6.12 -28.96
C LYS A 134 -32.01 5.70 -28.76
N PRO A 135 -32.99 6.37 -29.39
CA PRO A 135 -34.36 5.89 -29.36
C PRO A 135 -34.39 4.48 -29.97
N ASP A 136 -35.10 3.59 -29.29
CA ASP A 136 -35.31 2.22 -29.73
C ASP A 136 -35.99 2.25 -31.11
N VAL A 137 -35.27 1.80 -32.14
CA VAL A 137 -35.75 1.87 -33.55
C VAL A 137 -36.84 0.81 -33.82
N SER A 138 -37.26 0.04 -32.81
CA SER A 138 -38.30 -0.98 -32.94
C SER A 138 -39.74 -0.43 -33.04
N ALA A 139 -39.95 0.87 -32.81
CA ALA A 139 -41.30 1.47 -32.90
C ALA A 139 -41.66 2.04 -34.30
N ALA A 140 -40.74 2.02 -35.28
CA ALA A 140 -40.94 2.70 -36.58
C ALA A 140 -41.36 1.80 -37.76
N SER A 141 -41.82 0.56 -37.51
CA SER A 141 -42.31 -0.34 -38.57
C SER A 141 -43.82 -0.64 -38.50
N GLY A 142 -44.63 0.22 -37.89
CA GLY A 142 -46.09 0.14 -37.92
C GLY A 142 -46.68 1.01 -39.03
N GLY A 143 -46.66 0.53 -40.27
CA GLY A 143 -47.32 1.18 -41.39
C GLY A 143 -48.84 0.97 -41.42
N ASP A 144 -49.51 1.97 -42.01
CA ASP A 144 -50.69 1.93 -42.88
C ASP A 144 -52.14 2.11 -42.35
N ARG A 145 -52.77 3.16 -42.93
CA ARG A 145 -54.18 3.37 -43.34
C ARG A 145 -55.20 4.06 -42.41
N ALA A 146 -55.63 5.25 -42.86
CA ALA A 146 -57.02 5.73 -42.85
C ALA A 146 -57.19 6.73 -44.02
N VAL A 147 -57.56 6.27 -45.22
CA VAL A 147 -58.90 6.40 -45.84
C VAL A 147 -59.47 7.82 -45.78
N GLU A 148 -59.20 8.59 -46.83
CA GLU A 148 -59.92 9.80 -47.21
C GLU A 148 -61.29 9.38 -47.77
N THR A 149 -62.38 9.80 -47.14
CA THR A 149 -63.74 9.61 -47.67
C THR A 149 -64.30 10.98 -48.04
N ALA A 150 -64.46 11.22 -49.33
CA ALA A 150 -65.21 12.33 -49.89
C ALA A 150 -66.59 11.85 -50.33
N VAL A 151 -67.65 12.50 -49.83
CA VAL A 151 -68.91 12.78 -50.54
C VAL A 151 -69.40 14.14 -50.05
#